data_AF-A0A0K0E6Y7-F1
#
_entry.id   AF-A0A0K0E6Y7-F1
#
_cell.length_a   1.000
_cell.length_b   1.000
_cell.length_c   1.000
_cell.angle_alpha   90.00
_cell.angle_beta   90.00
_cell.angle_gamma   90.00
#
_symmetry.space_group_name_H-M   'P 1'
#
loop_
_entity.id
_entity.type
_entity.pdbx_description
1 polymer ?
#
loop_
_entity_poly.entity_id
_entity_poly.type
_entity_poly.pdbx_seq_one_letter_code
_entity_poly.pdbx_strand_id
1 'polypeptide(L)'
;MNNKKIITKDTLENNHRLNINLRERCRMHDLNKALDDLRNIIPYSHQNSTRKLSKIATLILAKNHIMMQNHTIEELKKIIIEQNQSLSLMHTLHTILLRQQPQENNNDKK
;
A
#
# COMPACT_ATOMS: atom_id res chain seq x y z
N MET A 1 -15.43 62.47 12.61
CA MET A 1 -15.51 61.97 11.22
C MET A 1 -14.95 60.54 11.02
N ASN A 2 -14.48 59.84 12.07
CA ASN A 2 -13.75 58.56 11.92
C ASN A 2 -14.59 57.28 12.06
N ASN A 3 -15.81 57.34 12.61
CA ASN A 3 -16.57 56.11 12.95
C ASN A 3 -17.07 55.32 11.74
N LYS A 4 -17.41 55.99 10.62
CA LYS A 4 -17.92 55.31 9.42
C LYS A 4 -16.84 54.41 8.77
N LYS A 5 -15.58 54.86 8.79
CA LYS A 5 -14.42 54.11 8.27
C LYS A 5 -14.02 52.95 9.19
N ILE A 6 -14.25 53.07 10.51
CA ILE A 6 -14.00 52.00 11.49
C ILE A 6 -15.00 50.85 11.28
N ILE A 7 -16.30 51.13 11.25
CA ILE A 7 -17.35 50.10 11.08
C ILE A 7 -17.14 49.29 9.78
N THR A 8 -16.77 49.95 8.68
CA THR A 8 -16.48 49.26 7.42
C THR A 8 -15.25 48.37 7.51
N LYS A 9 -14.20 48.80 8.22
CA LYS A 9 -12.99 47.99 8.42
C LYS A 9 -13.30 46.77 9.29
N ASP A 10 -14.02 46.94 10.40
CA ASP A 10 -14.43 45.84 11.26
C ASP A 10 -15.29 44.82 10.49
N THR A 11 -16.18 45.30 9.62
CA THR A 11 -17.00 44.44 8.76
C THR A 11 -16.15 43.69 7.71
N LEU A 12 -15.18 44.37 7.09
CA LEU A 12 -14.23 43.75 6.15
C LEU A 12 -13.36 42.70 6.84
N GLU A 13 -12.84 42.99 8.03
CA GLU A 13 -12.06 42.08 8.84
C GLU A 13 -12.89 40.85 9.26
N ASN A 14 -14.13 41.06 9.67
CA ASN A 14 -15.07 39.99 9.99
C ASN A 14 -15.34 39.09 8.76
N ASN A 15 -15.61 39.69 7.59
CA ASN A 15 -15.78 38.93 6.35
C ASN A 15 -14.51 38.16 5.96
N HIS A 16 -13.33 38.76 6.14
CA HIS A 16 -12.07 38.08 5.88
C HIS A 16 -11.86 36.87 6.80
N ARG A 17 -12.14 37.02 8.10
CA ARG A 17 -12.10 35.92 9.07
C ARG A 17 -13.08 34.81 8.71
N LEU A 18 -14.31 35.15 8.32
CA LEU A 18 -15.32 34.17 7.89
C LEU A 18 -14.87 33.41 6.63
N ASN A 19 -14.30 34.10 5.65
CA ASN A 19 -13.75 33.48 4.44
C ASN A 19 -12.57 32.55 4.74
N ILE A 20 -11.68 32.93 5.67
CA ILE A 20 -10.60 32.06 6.14
C ILE A 20 -11.16 30.81 6.83
N ASN A 21 -12.12 30.97 7.74
CA ASN A 21 -12.73 29.86 8.46
C ASN A 21 -13.44 28.89 7.50
N LEU A 22 -14.14 29.41 6.49
CA LEU A 22 -14.77 28.59 5.46
C LEU A 22 -13.72 27.80 4.68
N ARG A 23 -12.64 28.46 4.24
CA ARG A 23 -11.55 27.82 3.51
C ARG A 23 -10.91 26.69 4.31
N GLU A 24 -10.63 26.92 5.60
CA GLU A 24 -10.04 25.89 6.46
C GLU A 24 -10.99 24.72 6.69
N ARG A 25 -12.30 24.97 6.78
CA ARG A 25 -13.31 23.90 6.84
C ARG A 25 -13.32 23.06 5.57
N CYS A 26 -13.29 23.69 4.39
CA CYS A 26 -13.19 22.98 3.10
C CYS A 26 -11.92 22.12 3.04
N ARG A 27 -10.76 22.68 3.41
CA ARG A 27 -9.49 21.95 3.47
C ARG A 27 -9.56 20.72 4.39
N MET A 28 -10.27 20.85 5.51
CA MET A 28 -10.50 19.74 6.43
C MET A 28 -11.42 18.65 5.84
N HIS A 29 -12.44 19.04 5.07
CA HIS A 29 -13.31 18.10 4.37
C HIS A 29 -12.53 17.31 3.29
N ASP A 30 -11.67 17.97 2.52
CA ASP A 30 -10.84 17.32 1.51
C ASP A 30 -9.86 16.33 2.15
N LEU A 31 -9.22 16.73 3.27
CA LEU A 31 -8.38 15.83 4.05
C LEU A 31 -9.16 14.61 4.56
N ASN A 32 -10.36 14.81 5.08
CA ASN A 32 -11.19 13.70 5.55
C ASN A 32 -11.57 12.74 4.42
N LYS A 33 -11.88 13.27 3.23
CA LYS A 33 -12.17 12.46 2.03
C LYS A 33 -10.94 11.63 1.62
N ALA A 34 -9.77 12.24 1.53
CA ALA A 34 -8.54 11.52 1.21
C ALA A 34 -8.21 10.43 2.24
N LEU A 35 -8.47 10.67 3.52
CA LEU A 35 -8.32 9.66 4.56
C LEU A 35 -9.38 8.56 4.48
N ASP A 36 -10.60 8.84 4.05
CA ASP A 36 -11.63 7.81 3.81
C ASP A 36 -11.22 6.92 2.63
N ASP A 37 -10.70 7.49 1.54
CA ASP A 37 -10.15 6.71 0.42
C ASP A 37 -8.98 5.82 0.87
N LEU A 38 -8.10 6.35 1.71
CA LEU A 38 -7.01 5.58 2.31
C LEU A 38 -7.53 4.43 3.20
N ARG A 39 -8.59 4.65 4.00
CA ARG A 39 -9.18 3.58 4.85
C ARG A 39 -9.72 2.42 4.03
N ASN A 40 -10.28 2.67 2.84
CA ASN A 40 -10.84 1.64 1.99
C ASN A 40 -9.80 0.61 1.51
N ILE A 41 -8.53 1.00 1.42
CA ILE A 41 -7.45 0.12 0.93
C ILE A 41 -6.62 -0.53 2.05
N ILE A 42 -6.78 -0.08 3.31
CA ILE A 42 -6.08 -0.66 4.45
C ILE A 42 -6.86 -1.90 4.92
N PRO A 43 -6.26 -3.10 4.91
CA PRO A 43 -6.89 -4.30 5.48
C PRO A 43 -7.27 -4.06 6.94
N TYR A 44 -8.33 -4.73 7.42
CA TYR A 44 -8.81 -4.62 8.80
C TYR A 44 -9.40 -3.24 9.20
N SER A 45 -9.41 -2.23 8.32
CA SER A 45 -9.93 -0.89 8.66
C SER A 45 -11.41 -0.87 9.05
N HIS A 46 -12.19 -1.85 8.59
CA HIS A 46 -13.64 -1.96 8.79
C HIS A 46 -14.05 -3.17 9.65
N GLN A 47 -13.12 -4.01 10.08
CA GLN A 47 -13.46 -5.37 10.54
C GLN A 47 -14.08 -5.46 11.94
N ASN A 48 -13.98 -4.41 12.76
CA ASN A 48 -14.27 -4.51 14.19
C ASN A 48 -15.11 -3.34 14.73
N SER A 49 -15.54 -2.41 13.88
CA SER A 49 -16.25 -1.24 14.39
C SER A 49 -17.18 -0.63 13.35
N THR A 50 -18.40 -0.34 13.79
CA THR A 50 -19.27 0.66 13.15
C THR A 50 -18.64 2.07 13.21
N ARG A 51 -17.56 2.25 13.98
CA ARG A 51 -16.88 3.54 14.14
C ARG A 51 -15.72 3.68 13.15
N LYS A 52 -15.69 4.81 12.45
CA LYS A 52 -14.58 5.22 11.61
C LYS A 52 -13.30 5.38 12.45
N LEU A 53 -12.17 4.93 11.92
CA LEU A 53 -10.86 5.15 12.52
C LEU A 53 -10.54 6.65 12.62
N SER A 54 -9.89 7.05 13.71
CA SER A 54 -9.36 8.42 13.84
C SER A 54 -8.30 8.71 12.77
N LYS A 55 -8.00 9.99 12.53
CA LYS A 55 -6.98 10.39 11.53
C LYS A 55 -5.62 9.79 11.85
N ILE A 56 -5.21 9.86 13.12
CA ILE A 56 -3.93 9.31 13.57
C ILE A 56 -3.89 7.78 13.45
N ALA A 57 -4.97 7.08 13.82
CA ALA A 57 -5.04 5.63 13.68
C ALA A 57 -4.97 5.20 12.21
N THR A 58 -5.61 5.96 11.32
CA THR A 58 -5.57 5.71 9.86
C THR A 58 -4.14 5.80 9.33
N LEU A 59 -3.40 6.84 9.70
CA LEU A 59 -2.00 7.00 9.27
C LEU A 59 -1.08 5.92 9.85
N ILE A 60 -1.27 5.55 11.13
CA ILE A 60 -0.50 4.48 11.76
C ILE A 60 -0.73 3.14 11.06
N LEU A 61 -2.00 2.77 10.80
CA LEU A 61 -2.31 1.53 10.10
C LEU A 61 -1.79 1.53 8.66
N ALA A 62 -1.89 2.66 7.95
CA ALA A 62 -1.33 2.80 6.60
C ALA A 62 0.18 2.53 6.59
N LYS A 63 0.92 3.16 7.52
CA LYS A 63 2.36 2.95 7.67
C LYS A 63 2.69 1.48 7.94
N ASN A 64 1.99 0.86 8.90
CA ASN A 64 2.22 -0.54 9.25
C ASN A 64 1.90 -1.48 8.09
N HIS A 65 0.85 -1.18 7.33
CA HIS A 65 0.48 -1.94 6.15
C HIS A 65 1.56 -1.88 5.07
N ILE A 66 2.09 -0.69 4.77
CA ILE A 66 3.21 -0.52 3.81
C ILE A 66 4.43 -1.32 4.27
N MET A 67 4.79 -1.25 5.55
CA MET A 67 5.92 -2.01 6.10
C MET A 67 5.73 -3.52 5.96
N MET A 68 4.52 -4.01 6.27
CA MET A 68 4.17 -5.43 6.13
C MET A 68 4.24 -5.87 4.67
N GLN A 69 3.68 -5.09 3.73
CA GLN A 69 3.73 -5.39 2.30
C GLN A 69 5.18 -5.49 1.80
N ASN A 70 6.05 -4.56 2.20
CA ASN A 70 7.47 -4.61 1.84
C ASN A 70 8.15 -5.88 2.37
N HIS A 71 7.91 -6.25 3.63
CA HIS A 71 8.44 -7.49 4.20
C HIS A 71 7.92 -8.72 3.44
N THR A 72 6.62 -8.78 3.15
CA THR A 72 6.03 -9.88 2.37
C THR A 72 6.65 -9.99 0.98
N ILE A 73 6.93 -8.88 0.31
CA ILE A 73 7.59 -8.88 -1.01
C ILE A 73 9.01 -9.48 -0.91
N GLU A 74 9.79 -9.12 0.10
CA GLU A 74 11.14 -9.67 0.28
C GLU A 74 11.11 -11.18 0.58
N GLU A 75 10.19 -11.64 1.43
CA GLU A 75 10.01 -13.08 1.68
C GLU A 75 9.59 -13.84 0.41
N LEU A 76 8.68 -13.28 -0.39
CA LEU A 76 8.27 -13.90 -1.67
C LEU A 76 9.44 -13.97 -2.66
N LYS A 77 10.30 -12.95 -2.74
CA LYS A 77 11.52 -13.00 -3.57
C LYS A 77 12.45 -14.12 -3.12
N LYS A 78 12.64 -14.28 -1.81
CA LYS A 78 13.47 -15.36 -1.25
C LYS A 78 12.92 -16.74 -1.63
N ILE A 79 11.61 -16.95 -1.46
CA ILE A 79 10.93 -18.20 -1.84
C ILE A 79 11.11 -18.49 -3.33
N ILE A 80 10.98 -17.48 -4.20
CA ILE A 80 11.19 -17.65 -5.66
C ILE A 80 12.63 -18.08 -5.97
N ILE A 81 13.64 -17.51 -5.30
CA ILE A 81 15.04 -17.90 -5.48
C ILE A 81 15.25 -19.36 -5.08
N GLU A 82 14.73 -19.76 -3.91
CA GLU A 82 14.81 -21.14 -3.40
C GLU A 82 14.12 -22.14 -4.35
N GLN A 83 12.95 -21.77 -4.89
CA GLN A 83 12.23 -22.59 -5.87
C GLN A 83 13.01 -22.75 -7.17
N ASN A 84 13.61 -21.68 -7.68
CA ASN A 84 14.43 -21.75 -8.90
C ASN A 84 15.69 -22.62 -8.70
N GLN A 85 16.32 -22.53 -7.52
CA GLN A 85 17.45 -23.40 -7.16
C GLN A 85 17.02 -24.86 -7.09
N SER A 86 15.90 -25.16 -6.43
CA SER A 86 15.34 -26.51 -6.35
C SER A 86 15.01 -27.08 -7.73
N LEU A 87 14.40 -26.27 -8.60
CA LEU A 87 14.09 -26.66 -9.98
C LEU A 87 15.36 -26.97 -10.79
N SER A 88 16.40 -26.15 -10.66
CA SER A 88 17.70 -26.37 -11.31
C SER A 88 18.36 -27.67 -10.85
N LEU A 89 18.33 -27.95 -9.54
CA LEU A 89 18.83 -29.21 -8.98
C LEU A 89 18.04 -30.41 -9.53
N MET A 90 16.70 -30.31 -9.59
CA MET A 90 15.85 -31.36 -10.16
C MET A 90 16.20 -31.63 -11.64
N HIS A 91 16.35 -30.59 -12.46
CA HIS A 91 16.78 -30.74 -13.86
C HIS A 91 18.16 -31.40 -13.99
N THR A 92 19.10 -31.04 -13.11
CA THR A 92 20.43 -31.64 -13.07
C THR A 92 20.34 -33.13 -12.75
N LEU A 93 19.56 -33.51 -11.72
CA LEU A 93 19.33 -34.91 -11.35
C LEU A 93 18.66 -35.70 -12.48
N HIS A 94 17.66 -35.13 -13.13
CA HIS A 94 17.00 -35.74 -14.28
C HIS A 94 17.97 -36.00 -15.44
N THR A 95 18.84 -35.03 -15.73
CA THR A 95 19.86 -35.15 -16.78
C THR A 95 20.87 -36.26 -16.46
N ILE A 96 21.32 -36.35 -15.20
CA ILE A 96 22.22 -37.42 -14.73
C ILE A 96 21.54 -38.79 -14.85
N LEU A 97 20.27 -38.89 -14.45
CA LEU A 97 19.50 -40.14 -14.50
C LEU A 97 19.30 -40.64 -15.94
N LEU A 98 19.00 -39.75 -16.89
CA LEU A 98 18.87 -40.11 -18.31
C LEU A 98 20.21 -40.54 -18.92
N ARG A 99 21.32 -39.92 -18.53
CA ARG A 99 22.67 -40.32 -18.98
C ARG A 99 23.05 -41.73 -18.52
N GLN A 100 22.49 -42.21 -17.41
CA GLN A 100 22.75 -43.55 -16.89
C GLN A 100 21.89 -44.65 -17.53
N GLN A 101 20.90 -44.30 -18.36
CA GLN A 101 20.12 -45.32 -19.07
C GLN A 101 21.03 -46.03 -20.09
N PRO A 102 21.11 -47.37 -20.08
CA PRO A 102 21.92 -48.11 -21.04
C PRO A 102 21.49 -47.77 -22.46
N GLN A 103 22.44 -47.39 -23.32
CA GLN A 103 22.20 -47.39 -24.76
C GLN A 103 21.93 -48.84 -25.15
N GLU A 104 20.70 -49.17 -25.54
CA GLU A 104 20.44 -50.45 -26.19
C GLU A 104 21.31 -50.53 -27.44
N ASN A 105 22.33 -51.39 -27.40
CA ASN A 105 23.18 -51.68 -28.53
C ASN A 105 22.32 -52.38 -29.59
N ASN A 106 21.79 -51.61 -30.55
CA ASN A 106 21.10 -52.10 -31.74
C ASN A 106 22.03 -52.83 -32.75
N ASN A 107 23.15 -53.41 -32.29
CA ASN A 107 24.09 -54.15 -33.13
C ASN A 107 23.81 -55.65 -33.17
N ASP A 108 22.77 -56.15 -32.50
CA ASP A 108 22.25 -57.50 -32.72
C ASP A 108 21.36 -57.55 -33.99
N LYS A 109 21.89 -57.12 -35.13
CA LYS A 109 21.38 -57.48 -36.45
C LYS A 109 22.56 -57.88 -37.33
N LYS A 110 23.06 -59.08 -37.08
CA LYS A 110 23.86 -59.83 -38.04
C LYS A 110 22.94 -60.56 -39.00
#